data_AF-A0A172MJ19-F1
#
_entry.id   AF-A0A172MJ19-F1
#
_cell.length_a   1.000
_cell.length_b   1.000
_cell.length_c   1.000
_cell.angle_alpha   90.00
_cell.angle_beta   90.00
_cell.angle_gamma   90.00
#
_symmetry.space_group_name_H-M   'P 1'
#
loop_
_entity.id
_entity.type
_entity.pdbx_description
1 polymer ?
#
loop_
_entity_poly.entity_id
_entity_poly.type
_entity_poly.pdbx_seq_one_letter_code
_entity_poly.pdbx_strand_id
1 'polypeptide(L)'
;MLNCNKRSITLNMKNDQGKEVFTRLLSEVDVLVENFGPGVVDRFGFSWERLQEINPRLVYASIKGFGPGRYAGFKAYEVVAQAMGGAMSTTGFEDGPPTATGAQIGDSGTGIHLVAGILAALLHRTRSGKGQRVQVAMQDAVLNLCRVKLRDQ
;
A
#
# COMPACT_ATOMS: atom_id res chain seq x y z
N MET A 1 7.16 7.70 -16.64
CA MET A 1 5.75 8.05 -16.31
C MET A 1 5.47 8.09 -14.80
N LEU A 2 5.83 7.08 -13.98
CA LEU A 2 5.38 6.99 -12.57
C LEU A 2 6.21 7.74 -11.50
N ASN A 3 7.27 8.46 -11.90
CA ASN A 3 8.23 9.07 -10.96
C ASN A 3 8.52 10.55 -11.23
N CYS A 4 7.69 11.22 -12.03
CA CYS A 4 7.78 12.67 -12.20
C CYS A 4 7.58 13.38 -10.84
N ASN A 5 8.15 14.58 -10.70
CA ASN A 5 8.07 15.43 -9.50
C ASN A 5 8.69 14.82 -8.21
N LYS A 6 9.49 13.75 -8.32
CA LYS A 6 10.24 13.17 -7.21
C LYS A 6 11.72 13.54 -7.29
N ARG A 7 12.36 13.71 -6.13
CA ARG A 7 13.83 13.69 -6.00
C ARG A 7 14.28 12.26 -5.69
N SER A 8 15.51 11.92 -6.08
CA SER A 8 16.08 10.58 -5.86
C SER A 8 17.32 10.65 -4.98
N ILE A 9 17.46 9.66 -4.10
CA ILE A 9 18.66 9.37 -3.33
C ILE A 9 18.87 7.86 -3.33
N THR A 10 20.12 7.42 -3.48
CA THR A 10 20.49 6.02 -3.34
C THR A 10 20.90 5.75 -1.89
N LEU A 11 20.28 4.75 -1.27
CA LEU A 11 20.52 4.42 0.13
C LEU A 11 20.56 2.89 0.31
N ASN A 12 21.64 2.39 0.92
CA ASN A 12 21.78 0.98 1.22
C ASN A 12 21.36 0.68 2.67
N MET A 13 20.13 0.20 2.85
CA MET A 13 19.57 -0.12 4.17
C MET A 13 20.19 -1.34 4.86
N LYS A 14 21.14 -2.03 4.21
CA LYS A 14 21.85 -3.18 4.81
C LYS A 14 23.03 -2.79 5.70
N ASN A 15 23.55 -1.56 5.59
CA ASN A 15 24.64 -1.07 6.43
C ASN A 15 24.15 0.00 7.42
N ASP A 16 24.92 0.22 8.48
CA ASP A 16 24.50 1.10 9.58
C ASP A 16 24.43 2.57 9.16
N GLN A 17 25.34 3.02 8.30
CA GLN A 17 25.31 4.38 7.75
C GLN A 17 24.03 4.66 6.96
N GLY A 18 23.54 3.68 6.19
CA GLY A 18 22.29 3.79 5.45
C GLY A 18 21.09 3.89 6.39
N LYS A 19 21.08 3.08 7.46
CA LYS A 19 20.05 3.13 8.51
C LYS A 19 20.08 4.45 9.27
N GLU A 20 21.25 5.02 9.54
CA GLU A 20 21.41 6.32 10.20
C GLU A 20 20.80 7.44 9.35
N VAL A 21 21.16 7.51 8.06
CA VAL A 21 20.59 8.49 7.13
C VAL A 21 19.07 8.33 7.03
N PHE A 22 18.56 7.10 6.94
CA PHE A 22 17.11 6.85 6.90
C PHE A 22 16.42 7.31 8.19
N THR A 23 17.01 7.02 9.36
CA THR A 23 16.49 7.45 10.67
C THR A 23 16.39 8.97 10.74
N ARG A 24 17.40 9.69 10.22
CA ARG A 24 17.39 11.16 10.14
C ARG A 24 16.33 11.69 9.18
N LEU A 25 16.03 10.98 8.09
CA LEU A 25 14.93 11.37 7.20
C LEU A 25 13.58 11.15 7.89
N LEU A 26 13.41 10.06 8.64
CA LEU A 26 12.17 9.72 9.33
C LEU A 26 11.75 10.77 10.37
N SER A 27 12.68 11.48 11.01
CA SER A 27 12.36 12.56 11.94
C SER A 27 11.81 13.82 11.26
N GLU A 28 12.05 13.98 9.96
CA GLU A 28 11.70 15.20 9.20
C GLU A 28 10.49 15.01 8.27
N VAL A 29 10.10 13.77 7.94
CA VAL A 29 9.03 13.49 6.99
C VAL A 29 7.67 13.33 7.66
N ASP A 30 6.62 13.70 6.93
CA ASP A 30 5.23 13.51 7.36
C ASP A 30 4.70 12.11 7.05
N VAL A 31 5.12 11.54 5.91
CA VAL A 31 4.60 10.29 5.37
C VAL A 31 5.75 9.40 4.90
N LEU A 32 5.77 8.17 5.38
CA LEU A 32 6.58 7.09 4.82
C LEU A 32 5.67 6.19 3.99
N VAL A 33 6.01 5.93 2.73
CA VAL A 33 5.26 5.03 1.84
C VAL A 33 6.15 3.86 1.43
N GLU A 34 5.64 2.63 1.53
CA GLU A 34 6.31 1.44 1.04
C GLU A 34 5.37 0.41 0.43
N ASN A 35 5.90 -0.39 -0.49
CA ASN A 35 5.20 -1.52 -1.10
C ASN A 35 6.11 -2.76 -1.20
N PHE A 36 7.05 -2.91 -0.26
CA PHE A 36 7.88 -4.08 -0.19
C PHE A 36 7.08 -5.30 0.25
N GLY A 37 7.65 -6.49 0.01
CA GLY A 37 7.10 -7.73 0.53
C GLY A 37 6.92 -7.71 2.06
N PRO A 38 6.02 -8.54 2.60
CA PRO A 38 5.76 -8.61 4.04
C PRO A 38 7.04 -8.72 4.90
N GLY A 39 7.12 -7.87 5.92
CA GLY A 39 8.22 -7.84 6.90
C GLY A 39 9.58 -7.33 6.39
N VAL A 40 9.69 -6.81 5.17
CA VAL A 40 10.98 -6.29 4.66
C VAL A 40 11.48 -5.10 5.48
N VAL A 41 10.61 -4.13 5.76
CA VAL A 41 10.98 -2.92 6.54
C VAL A 41 11.32 -3.27 7.99
N ASP A 42 10.57 -4.19 8.59
CA ASP A 42 10.85 -4.71 9.94
C ASP A 42 12.24 -5.38 10.00
N ARG A 43 12.60 -6.18 8.99
CA ARG A 43 13.93 -6.81 8.89
C ARG A 43 15.08 -5.81 8.74
N PHE A 44 14.80 -4.58 8.29
CA PHE A 44 15.79 -3.49 8.31
C PHE A 44 15.90 -2.78 9.67
N GLY A 45 15.08 -3.17 10.66
CA GLY A 45 15.08 -2.60 12.01
C GLY A 45 14.06 -1.48 12.22
N PHE A 46 13.10 -1.31 11.30
CA PHE A 46 12.13 -0.21 11.34
C PHE A 46 10.71 -0.75 11.51
N SER A 47 10.45 -1.44 12.63
CA SER A 47 9.09 -1.85 12.99
C SER A 47 8.19 -0.63 13.20
N TRP A 48 6.88 -0.83 13.20
CA TRP A 48 5.94 0.27 13.45
C TRP A 48 6.20 0.98 14.77
N GLU A 49 6.51 0.23 15.83
CA GLU A 49 6.84 0.75 17.15
C GLU A 49 8.09 1.62 17.08
N ARG A 50 9.13 1.15 16.39
CA ARG A 50 10.37 1.92 16.20
C ARG A 50 10.13 3.20 15.39
N LEU A 51 9.29 3.14 14.35
CA LEU A 51 8.92 4.30 13.57
C LEU A 51 8.17 5.34 14.42
N GLN A 52 7.29 4.90 15.32
CA GLN A 52 6.57 5.79 16.25
C GLN A 52 7.48 6.43 17.29
N GLU A 53 8.50 5.71 17.78
CA GLU A 53 9.52 6.28 18.68
C GLU A 53 10.31 7.39 17.99
N ILE A 54 10.71 7.19 16.74
CA ILE A 54 11.47 8.17 15.95
C ILE A 54 10.60 9.40 15.66
N ASN A 55 9.35 9.18 15.24
CA ASN A 55 8.43 10.24 14.87
C ASN A 55 6.97 9.86 15.19
N PRO A 56 6.42 10.31 16.34
CA PRO A 56 5.05 9.99 16.74
C PRO A 56 3.97 10.65 15.84
N ARG A 57 4.38 11.55 14.94
CA ARG A 57 3.51 12.23 13.95
C ARG A 57 3.52 11.54 12.59
N LEU A 58 4.34 10.52 12.39
CA LEU A 58 4.53 9.85 11.09
C LEU A 58 3.27 9.09 10.65
N VAL A 59 2.83 9.35 9.43
CA VAL A 59 1.88 8.46 8.74
C VAL A 59 2.69 7.39 8.02
N TYR A 60 2.57 6.13 8.47
CA TYR A 60 3.22 5.00 7.82
C TYR A 60 2.23 4.28 6.90
N ALA A 61 2.41 4.44 5.59
CA ALA A 61 1.51 3.95 4.56
C ALA A 61 2.12 2.76 3.80
N SER A 62 1.38 1.67 3.70
CA SER A 62 1.85 0.42 3.11
C SER A 62 0.89 -0.17 2.09
N ILE A 63 1.43 -0.64 0.96
CA ILE A 63 0.71 -1.53 0.04
C ILE A 63 1.16 -2.97 0.31
N LYS A 64 0.20 -3.88 0.37
CA LYS A 64 0.43 -5.34 0.44
C LYS A 64 -0.43 -6.04 -0.60
N GLY A 65 -0.09 -7.27 -0.97
CA GLY A 65 -0.95 -8.05 -1.88
C GLY A 65 -2.30 -8.40 -1.25
N PHE A 66 -2.26 -8.81 0.02
CA PHE A 66 -3.38 -9.37 0.75
C PHE A 66 -3.49 -8.77 2.14
N GLY A 67 -4.72 -8.69 2.65
CA GLY A 67 -4.99 -8.36 4.04
C GLY A 67 -4.64 -9.50 5.01
N PRO A 68 -4.87 -9.32 6.32
CA PRO A 68 -4.66 -10.38 7.31
C PRO A 68 -5.40 -11.67 6.93
N GLY A 69 -4.73 -12.82 7.09
CA GLY A 69 -5.30 -14.13 6.80
C GLY A 69 -4.32 -15.07 6.08
N ARG A 70 -4.86 -16.14 5.49
CA ARG A 70 -4.06 -17.24 4.88
C ARG A 70 -3.05 -16.79 3.81
N TYR A 71 -3.29 -15.66 3.16
CA TYR A 71 -2.45 -15.13 2.07
C TYR A 71 -1.58 -13.95 2.48
N ALA A 72 -1.57 -13.54 3.74
CA ALA A 72 -0.84 -12.33 4.18
C ALA A 72 0.67 -12.38 3.86
N GLY A 73 1.27 -13.57 3.79
CA GLY A 73 2.68 -13.78 3.43
C GLY A 73 2.97 -13.85 1.93
N PHE A 74 1.94 -13.81 1.07
CA PHE A 74 2.09 -14.05 -0.37
C PHE A 74 2.45 -12.76 -1.10
N LYS A 75 3.20 -12.90 -2.19
CA LYS A 75 3.44 -11.81 -3.13
C LYS A 75 2.24 -11.66 -4.06
N ALA A 76 1.94 -10.44 -4.45
CA ALA A 76 0.96 -10.15 -5.48
C ALA A 76 1.57 -9.18 -6.50
N TYR A 77 1.07 -9.31 -7.72
CA TYR A 77 1.23 -8.38 -8.83
C TYR A 77 -0.17 -8.12 -9.40
N GLU A 78 -0.30 -7.13 -10.28
CA GLU A 78 -1.56 -6.71 -10.91
C GLU A 78 -2.56 -7.86 -11.15
N VAL A 79 -2.21 -8.83 -12.00
CA VAL A 79 -3.14 -9.90 -12.42
C VAL A 79 -3.51 -10.84 -11.26
N VAL A 80 -2.60 -11.04 -10.30
CA VAL A 80 -2.90 -11.83 -9.09
C VAL A 80 -3.95 -11.11 -8.25
N ALA A 81 -3.82 -9.79 -8.09
CA ALA A 81 -4.82 -9.01 -7.37
C ALA A 81 -6.17 -9.00 -8.08
N GLN A 82 -6.19 -8.87 -9.41
CA GLN A 82 -7.42 -8.93 -10.20
C GLN A 82 -8.13 -10.29 -10.05
N ALA A 83 -7.38 -11.40 -10.10
CA ALA A 83 -7.93 -12.74 -9.87
C ALA A 83 -8.52 -12.86 -8.46
N MET A 84 -7.74 -12.47 -7.45
CA MET A 84 -8.08 -12.71 -6.05
C MET A 84 -9.13 -11.73 -5.50
N GLY A 85 -9.29 -10.56 -6.13
CA GLY A 85 -10.32 -9.57 -5.82
C GLY A 85 -11.63 -9.77 -6.60
N GLY A 86 -11.73 -10.81 -7.44
CA GLY A 86 -12.95 -11.21 -8.14
C GLY A 86 -13.15 -10.57 -9.52
N ALA A 87 -12.35 -9.57 -9.92
CA ALA A 87 -12.53 -8.86 -11.19
C ALA A 87 -12.42 -9.78 -12.40
N MET A 88 -11.46 -10.72 -12.41
CA MET A 88 -11.31 -11.67 -13.52
C MET A 88 -12.50 -12.63 -13.62
N SER A 89 -13.13 -12.97 -12.50
CA SER A 89 -14.28 -13.87 -12.47
C SER A 89 -15.53 -13.26 -13.11
N THR A 90 -15.61 -11.93 -13.18
CA THR A 90 -16.77 -11.18 -13.70
C THR A 90 -16.45 -10.41 -14.97
N THR A 91 -15.27 -10.61 -15.54
CA THR A 91 -14.82 -9.94 -16.76
C THR A 91 -14.51 -11.00 -17.82
N GLY A 92 -15.05 -10.84 -19.01
CA GLY A 92 -14.87 -11.77 -20.13
C GLY A 92 -16.19 -12.10 -20.81
N PHE A 93 -16.22 -13.23 -21.51
CA PHE A 93 -17.40 -13.82 -22.12
C PHE A 93 -17.86 -15.03 -21.29
N GLU A 94 -19.15 -15.37 -21.33
CA GLU A 94 -19.75 -16.47 -20.54
C GLU A 94 -19.04 -17.81 -20.76
N ASP A 95 -18.75 -18.17 -22.01
CA ASP A 95 -18.02 -19.40 -22.37
C ASP A 95 -16.49 -19.18 -22.48
N GLY A 96 -16.00 -18.02 -22.05
CA GLY A 96 -14.59 -17.65 -22.09
C GLY A 96 -13.85 -17.89 -20.77
N PRO A 97 -12.51 -17.83 -20.77
CA PRO A 97 -11.76 -17.88 -19.53
C PRO A 97 -11.94 -16.57 -18.72
N PRO A 98 -11.70 -16.61 -17.39
CA PRO A 98 -11.57 -15.40 -16.57
C PRO A 98 -10.57 -14.42 -17.18
N THR A 99 -11.00 -13.18 -17.41
CA THR A 99 -10.23 -12.21 -18.20
C THR A 99 -9.79 -11.04 -17.34
N ALA A 100 -8.49 -10.72 -17.36
CA ALA A 100 -7.98 -9.52 -16.71
C ALA A 100 -8.36 -8.26 -17.49
N THR A 101 -8.66 -7.19 -16.77
CA THR A 101 -8.87 -5.86 -17.35
C THR A 101 -7.53 -5.25 -17.76
N GLY A 102 -7.51 -4.47 -18.85
CA GLY A 102 -6.31 -3.73 -19.25
C GLY A 102 -5.96 -2.59 -18.29
N ALA A 103 -6.96 -2.03 -17.61
CA ALA A 103 -6.75 -1.05 -16.55
C ALA A 103 -6.02 -1.69 -15.36
N GLN A 104 -5.03 -0.98 -14.82
CA GLN A 104 -4.19 -1.47 -13.72
C GLN A 104 -4.90 -1.24 -12.36
N ILE A 105 -6.05 -1.89 -12.17
CA ILE A 105 -6.91 -1.72 -11.00
C ILE A 105 -6.30 -2.33 -9.72
N GLY A 106 -5.41 -3.32 -9.85
CA GLY A 106 -4.63 -3.90 -8.77
C GLY A 106 -3.42 -3.06 -8.34
N ASP A 107 -2.71 -2.43 -9.26
CA ASP A 107 -1.53 -1.61 -8.99
C ASP A 107 -1.92 -0.15 -8.75
N SER A 108 -2.34 0.55 -9.81
CA SER A 108 -2.69 1.98 -9.73
C SER A 108 -3.99 2.20 -8.95
N GLY A 109 -4.96 1.29 -9.07
CA GLY A 109 -6.17 1.34 -8.25
C GLY A 109 -5.86 1.27 -6.75
N THR A 110 -4.97 0.37 -6.33
CA THR A 110 -4.50 0.31 -4.93
C THR A 110 -3.74 1.56 -4.51
N GLY A 111 -2.91 2.12 -5.40
CA GLY A 111 -2.23 3.39 -5.15
C GLY A 111 -3.18 4.53 -4.82
N ILE A 112 -4.29 4.66 -5.56
CA ILE A 112 -5.32 5.68 -5.30
C ILE A 112 -6.04 5.44 -3.98
N HIS A 113 -6.36 4.19 -3.63
CA HIS A 113 -6.94 3.86 -2.32
C HIS A 113 -5.99 4.22 -1.18
N LEU A 114 -4.67 3.97 -1.34
CA LEU A 114 -3.69 4.35 -0.32
C LEU A 114 -3.58 5.87 -0.18
N VAL A 115 -3.65 6.63 -1.28
CA VAL A 115 -3.69 8.10 -1.24
C VAL A 115 -4.87 8.59 -0.41
N ALA A 116 -6.07 8.02 -0.60
CA ALA A 116 -7.23 8.37 0.22
C ALA A 116 -6.99 8.10 1.70
N GLY A 117 -6.39 6.95 2.05
CA GLY A 117 -6.01 6.62 3.42
C GLY A 117 -4.95 7.57 4.02
N ILE A 118 -3.95 7.96 3.24
CA ILE A 118 -2.92 8.93 3.66
C ILE A 118 -3.56 10.30 3.94
N LEU A 119 -4.41 10.79 3.04
CA LEU A 119 -5.09 12.08 3.22
C LEU A 119 -6.00 12.07 4.46
N ALA A 120 -6.76 10.99 4.67
CA ALA A 120 -7.55 10.82 5.88
C ALA A 120 -6.69 10.78 7.15
N ALA A 121 -5.53 10.12 7.09
CA ALA A 121 -4.62 10.05 8.22
C ALA A 121 -3.97 11.40 8.56
N LEU A 122 -3.59 12.17 7.54
CA LEU A 122 -3.08 13.53 7.71
C LEU A 122 -4.15 14.46 8.28
N LEU A 123 -5.41 14.33 7.83
CA LEU A 123 -6.53 15.09 8.38
C LEU A 123 -6.79 14.72 9.85
N HIS A 124 -6.81 13.43 10.19
CA HIS A 124 -6.95 12.98 11.58
C HIS A 124 -5.84 13.55 12.48
N ARG A 125 -4.60 13.58 11.98
CA ARG A 125 -3.43 14.11 12.69
C ARG A 125 -3.55 15.60 13.03
N THR A 126 -4.36 16.40 12.32
CA THR A 126 -4.57 17.82 12.68
C THR A 126 -5.32 17.98 14.01
N ARG A 127 -6.10 16.97 14.41
CA ARG A 127 -6.86 16.97 15.66
C ARG A 127 -6.15 16.21 16.77
N SER A 128 -5.61 15.03 16.45
CA SER A 128 -4.99 14.14 17.44
C SER A 128 -3.52 14.50 17.74
N GLY A 129 -2.87 15.22 16.85
CA GLY A 129 -1.43 15.46 16.89
C GLY A 129 -0.56 14.22 16.61
N LYS A 130 -1.16 13.04 16.38
CA LYS A 130 -0.47 11.75 16.22
C LYS A 130 -0.63 11.18 14.81
N GLY A 131 0.42 10.52 14.34
CA GLY A 131 0.41 9.72 13.14
C GLY A 131 -0.27 8.36 13.35
N GLN A 132 -0.34 7.56 12.29
CA GLN A 132 -0.91 6.21 12.32
C GLN A 132 -0.41 5.35 11.16
N ARG A 133 -0.61 4.04 11.27
CA ARG A 133 -0.34 3.09 10.19
C ARG A 133 -1.57 2.96 9.29
N VAL A 134 -1.37 3.11 7.99
CA VAL A 134 -2.36 2.90 6.94
C VAL A 134 -1.88 1.75 6.06
N GLN A 135 -2.74 0.77 5.82
CA GLN A 135 -2.43 -0.34 4.91
C GLN A 135 -3.58 -0.54 3.94
N VAL A 136 -3.25 -0.75 2.66
CA VAL A 136 -4.22 -1.17 1.65
C VAL A 136 -3.71 -2.46 0.99
N ALA A 137 -4.57 -3.47 0.96
CA ALA A 137 -4.29 -4.69 0.21
C ALA A 137 -4.77 -4.55 -1.24
N MET A 138 -3.98 -5.05 -2.19
CA MET A 138 -4.37 -5.04 -3.60
C MET A 138 -5.67 -5.80 -3.85
N GLN A 139 -5.86 -6.94 -3.16
CA GLN A 139 -7.10 -7.71 -3.20
C GLN A 139 -8.31 -6.86 -2.78
N ASP A 140 -8.20 -6.09 -1.69
CA ASP A 140 -9.30 -5.28 -1.15
C ASP A 140 -9.64 -4.10 -2.07
N ALA A 141 -8.62 -3.49 -2.68
CA ALA A 141 -8.82 -2.40 -3.65
C ALA A 141 -9.58 -2.89 -4.89
N VAL A 142 -9.20 -4.05 -5.43
CA VAL A 142 -9.93 -4.68 -6.55
C VAL A 142 -11.35 -5.02 -6.14
N LEU A 143 -11.53 -5.69 -4.99
CA LEU A 143 -12.84 -6.08 -4.49
C LEU A 143 -13.78 -4.87 -4.32
N ASN A 144 -13.24 -3.74 -3.85
CA ASN A 144 -14.00 -2.52 -3.72
C ASN A 144 -14.51 -1.98 -5.07
N LEU A 145 -13.69 -2.07 -6.12
CA LEU A 145 -14.08 -1.66 -7.49
C LEU A 145 -15.06 -2.65 -8.13
N CYS A 146 -15.07 -3.91 -7.71
CA CYS A 146 -16.05 -4.91 -8.12
C CYS A 146 -17.44 -4.70 -7.47
N ARG A 147 -17.59 -3.77 -6.52
CA ARG A 147 -18.89 -3.48 -5.91
C ARG A 147 -19.82 -2.85 -6.96
N VAL A 148 -20.92 -3.53 -7.25
CA VAL A 148 -21.99 -3.04 -8.13
C VAL A 148 -23.31 -2.91 -7.36
N LYS A 149 -24.28 -2.18 -7.93
CA LYS A 149 -25.64 -2.10 -7.38
C LYS A 149 -26.27 -3.51 -7.32
N LEU A 150 -26.92 -3.84 -6.21
CA LEU A 150 -27.65 -5.11 -6.02
C LEU A 150 -29.14 -5.01 -6.42
N ARG A 151 -29.60 -3.84 -6.86
CA ARG A 151 -31.02 -3.60 -7.16
C ARG A 151 -31.15 -2.80 -8.44
N ASP A 152 -32.00 -3.29 -9.33
CA ASP A 152 -32.56 -2.49 -10.40
C ASP A 152 -33.49 -1.46 -9.76
N GLN A 153 -33.16 -0.18 -9.92
CA GLN A 153 -34.12 0.91 -9.78
C GLN A 153 -34.78 1.10 -11.13
#